data_AF-A0A3N0AHZ8-F1
#
_entry.id   AF-A0A3N0AHZ8-F1
#
_cell.length_a   1.000
_cell.length_b   1.000
_cell.length_c   1.000
_cell.angle_alpha   90.00
_cell.angle_beta   90.00
_cell.angle_gamma   90.00
#
_symmetry.space_group_name_H-M   'P 1'
#
loop_
_entity.id
_entity.type
_entity.pdbx_description
1 polymer ?
#
loop_
_entity_poly.entity_id
_entity_poly.type
_entity_poly.pdbx_seq_one_letter_code
_entity_poly.pdbx_strand_id
1 'polypeptide(L)'
;MSIEENRAALHSRHKTLAAALRALCCACALFAVLTAAGCTSAPGHDVVDVDLKQGRSAAAHNTQTLQHAINAASYAGGGELRLPAGTYYFSWSHEDEWSSYAIIMRDNVSVVGAGMDETFLMPLGTYPETVEAKHGVDMFSYDGGQTGKYLVNADFADFTIDGSATQGDPDGYNASGKGFFFTLFKDCDWERVKVMNTDGTGFGADFPVNCTMKDCIAVRCGKNATSESVGASGFGVGIGHSEDESMLIENCVSYDNTKYGFFFEHQTIFENPVTTAKRAEGYVVRDCKASGNLYNFGGNRANDVRFIECRSDASVSAAREGYTRCAFQFHNYSTRVTVEGGEIAQRYGDVAPEDDCYDALAWALACNVAEVGSDGYDDFRPRDMASRGEVAVFLWRYAGRPGEVLLGHAPSFADPASDVAFGSYYAEAVKWLKEDGLSIAEPFRAQDGMTYGELATLFWRYAMLLETPESQASDAAHSAGDAASTRADEKEVGERTGAGDDADAAAWAFEHGLLPFEESENRLGEPCTREGVIEMLYAFDGIRP
;
A
#
# COMPACT_ATOMS: atom_id res chain seq x y z
N MET A 1 5.00 -14.45 -59.16
CA MET A 1 4.77 -13.01 -59.03
C MET A 1 4.86 -12.68 -57.55
N SER A 2 6.05 -12.81 -56.94
CA SER A 2 7.19 -11.85 -56.90
C SER A 2 6.79 -10.58 -56.12
N ILE A 3 7.23 -10.42 -54.87
CA ILE A 3 8.55 -9.85 -54.51
C ILE A 3 8.93 -8.68 -55.43
N GLU A 4 8.02 -7.72 -55.62
CA GLU A 4 8.37 -6.46 -56.29
C GLU A 4 7.54 -5.23 -55.89
N GLU A 5 6.63 -5.32 -54.92
CA GLU A 5 5.86 -4.14 -54.46
C GLU A 5 6.32 -3.54 -53.13
N ASN A 6 7.28 -4.16 -52.42
CA ASN A 6 7.83 -3.62 -51.16
C ASN A 6 9.17 -2.88 -51.31
N ARG A 7 9.55 -2.46 -52.51
CA ARG A 7 10.86 -1.81 -52.77
C ARG A 7 10.83 -0.32 -53.08
N ALA A 8 9.66 0.34 -53.03
CA ALA A 8 9.54 1.77 -53.34
C ALA A 8 9.43 2.70 -52.11
N ALA A 9 9.21 2.18 -50.89
CA ALA A 9 9.06 3.02 -49.69
C ALA A 9 10.37 3.22 -48.88
N LEU A 10 11.47 2.55 -49.24
CA LEU A 10 12.73 2.57 -48.49
C LEU A 10 13.82 3.51 -49.04
N HIS A 11 13.52 4.36 -50.03
CA HIS A 11 14.53 5.20 -50.71
C HIS A 11 14.41 6.72 -50.52
N SER A 12 13.60 7.22 -49.58
CA SER A 12 13.55 8.67 -49.26
C SER A 12 14.09 9.07 -47.87
N ARG A 13 14.58 8.14 -47.04
CA ARG A 13 15.11 8.43 -45.68
C ARG A 13 16.62 8.27 -45.51
N HIS A 14 17.41 8.39 -46.58
CA HIS A 14 18.89 8.31 -46.51
C HIS A 14 19.62 9.49 -47.17
N LYS A 15 19.07 10.71 -47.08
CA LYS A 15 19.78 11.94 -47.48
C LYS A 15 19.45 13.14 -46.59
N THR A 16 19.75 13.04 -45.28
CA THR A 16 19.91 14.22 -44.40
C THR A 16 20.67 13.88 -43.11
N LEU A 17 21.71 13.06 -43.22
CA LEU A 17 22.66 12.81 -42.13
C LEU A 17 24.10 12.98 -42.65
N ALA A 18 24.43 14.19 -43.11
CA ALA A 18 25.78 14.56 -43.52
C ALA A 18 25.94 16.09 -43.58
N ALA A 19 25.75 16.79 -42.45
CA ALA A 19 26.30 18.13 -42.21
C ALA A 19 25.88 18.64 -40.81
N ALA A 20 26.62 18.26 -39.76
CA ALA A 20 26.88 19.07 -38.56
C ALA A 20 27.69 18.26 -37.52
N LEU A 21 28.76 17.60 -37.97
CA LEU A 21 29.78 17.06 -37.08
C LEU A 21 31.14 17.52 -37.65
N ARG A 22 31.54 18.74 -37.29
CA ARG A 22 32.92 19.30 -37.37
C ARG A 22 32.90 20.80 -37.04
N ALA A 23 32.95 21.12 -35.74
CA ALA A 23 33.57 22.34 -35.20
C ALA A 23 33.63 22.26 -33.66
N LEU A 24 34.27 21.20 -33.14
CA LEU A 24 34.74 21.13 -31.76
C LEU A 24 36.26 21.24 -31.83
N CYS A 25 36.79 22.46 -31.65
CA CYS A 25 38.19 22.76 -31.31
C CYS A 25 38.42 24.28 -31.29
N CYS A 26 38.07 24.93 -30.17
CA CYS A 26 38.75 26.12 -29.66
C CYS A 26 38.42 26.26 -28.18
N ALA A 27 39.25 25.61 -27.36
CA ALA A 27 39.40 25.91 -25.95
C ALA A 27 40.42 27.06 -25.77
N CYS A 28 40.41 27.64 -24.56
CA CYS A 28 41.37 28.60 -24.00
C CYS A 28 41.13 30.08 -24.28
N ALA A 29 40.31 30.72 -23.44
CA ALA A 29 40.75 31.80 -22.53
C ALA A 29 39.54 32.46 -21.85
N LEU A 30 39.37 32.23 -20.55
CA LEU A 30 39.28 33.29 -19.54
C LEU A 30 39.17 32.62 -18.16
N PHE A 31 40.33 32.48 -17.51
CA PHE A 31 40.47 32.21 -16.08
C PHE A 31 41.06 33.48 -15.43
N ALA A 32 40.69 33.70 -14.17
CA ALA A 32 41.06 34.81 -13.26
C ALA A 32 40.22 36.08 -13.46
N VAL A 33 39.48 36.57 -12.46
CA VAL A 33 39.96 36.91 -11.11
C VAL A 33 39.00 36.43 -10.01
N LEU A 34 39.47 35.51 -9.16
CA LEU A 34 38.99 35.37 -7.79
C LEU A 34 39.58 36.51 -6.95
N THR A 35 38.74 37.20 -6.18
CA THR A 35 39.19 37.72 -4.88
C THR A 35 38.43 36.95 -3.81
N ALA A 36 39.16 36.11 -3.09
CA ALA A 36 38.71 35.45 -1.89
C ALA A 36 38.67 36.49 -0.76
N ALA A 37 37.48 36.72 -0.21
CA ALA A 37 37.32 37.17 1.16
C ALA A 37 36.45 36.11 1.84
N GLY A 38 37.06 35.38 2.76
CA GLY A 38 36.46 34.22 3.40
C GLY A 38 35.22 34.58 4.21
N CYS A 39 34.20 33.75 4.04
CA CYS A 39 33.36 33.28 5.12
C CYS A 39 33.10 31.82 4.83
N THR A 40 33.74 30.93 5.58
CA THR A 40 33.23 29.58 5.78
C THR A 40 31.95 29.72 6.61
N SER A 41 30.82 29.98 5.94
CA SER A 41 29.53 29.68 6.53
C SER A 41 29.34 28.17 6.45
N ALA A 42 28.88 27.57 7.55
CA ALA A 42 28.19 26.28 7.49
C ALA A 42 27.13 26.32 6.38
N PRO A 43 26.70 25.18 5.78
CA PRO A 43 25.57 25.20 4.85
C PRO A 43 24.37 25.79 5.60
N GLY A 44 24.08 27.05 5.31
CA GLY A 44 22.91 27.73 5.83
C GLY A 44 21.74 27.18 5.04
N HIS A 45 20.73 26.68 5.74
CA HIS A 45 19.41 26.47 5.12
C HIS A 45 18.89 27.85 4.72
N ASP A 46 19.16 28.26 3.48
CA ASP A 46 18.64 29.51 2.95
C ASP A 46 17.11 29.38 2.87
N VAL A 47 16.43 30.20 3.66
CA VAL A 47 14.98 30.33 3.64
C VAL A 47 14.62 31.37 2.59
N VAL A 48 13.77 31.01 1.63
CA VAL A 48 13.35 31.87 0.53
C VAL A 48 11.83 32.00 0.53
N ASP A 49 11.32 33.22 0.73
CA ASP A 49 9.90 33.50 0.52
C ASP A 49 9.59 33.56 -0.98
N VAL A 50 8.66 32.71 -1.43
CA VAL A 50 8.28 32.60 -2.84
C VAL A 50 7.17 33.61 -3.16
N ASP A 51 7.42 34.50 -4.14
CA ASP A 51 6.45 35.51 -4.60
C ASP A 51 5.35 34.89 -5.47
N LEU A 52 4.41 34.19 -4.84
CA LEU A 52 3.23 33.65 -5.49
C LEU A 52 2.10 34.69 -5.58
N LYS A 53 1.34 34.66 -6.67
CA LYS A 53 0.22 35.57 -6.93
C LYS A 53 -1.12 34.82 -6.93
N GLN A 54 -2.12 35.41 -6.28
CA GLN A 54 -3.46 34.83 -6.22
C GLN A 54 -4.21 35.00 -7.55
N GLY A 55 -5.23 34.15 -7.73
CA GLY A 55 -6.12 34.18 -8.89
C GLY A 55 -5.65 33.31 -10.06
N ARG A 56 -6.61 32.78 -10.83
CA ARG A 56 -6.35 31.80 -11.90
C ARG A 56 -5.41 32.32 -12.99
N SER A 57 -5.43 33.62 -13.28
CA SER A 57 -4.56 34.23 -14.30
C SER A 57 -3.08 34.26 -13.93
N ALA A 58 -2.75 34.03 -12.65
CA ALA A 58 -1.38 33.93 -12.19
C ALA A 58 -0.78 32.52 -12.37
N ALA A 59 -1.53 31.54 -12.86
CA ALA A 59 -1.13 30.14 -12.84
C ALA A 59 0.22 29.85 -13.49
N ALA A 60 0.44 30.35 -14.72
CA ALA A 60 1.72 30.19 -15.42
C ALA A 60 2.88 30.89 -14.70
N HIS A 61 2.61 32.06 -14.10
CA HIS A 61 3.60 32.78 -13.31
C HIS A 61 4.00 31.98 -12.06
N ASN A 62 3.03 31.51 -11.29
CA ASN A 62 3.27 30.75 -10.07
C ASN A 62 4.04 29.45 -10.34
N THR A 63 3.67 28.72 -11.39
CA THR A 63 4.40 27.52 -11.81
C THR A 63 5.86 27.84 -12.12
N GLN A 64 6.13 28.87 -12.93
CA GLN A 64 7.51 29.28 -13.26
C GLN A 64 8.27 29.77 -12.02
N THR A 65 7.64 30.58 -11.18
CA THR A 65 8.26 31.15 -9.97
C THR A 65 8.66 30.04 -9.00
N LEU A 66 7.75 29.12 -8.67
CA LEU A 66 8.03 28.02 -7.76
C LEU A 66 9.06 27.05 -8.36
N GLN A 67 8.91 26.68 -9.64
CA GLN A 67 9.86 25.78 -10.30
C GLN A 67 11.28 26.36 -10.34
N HIS A 68 11.43 27.66 -10.60
CA HIS A 68 12.73 28.33 -10.55
C HIS A 68 13.31 28.37 -9.14
N ALA A 69 12.49 28.64 -8.12
CA ALA A 69 12.93 28.64 -6.73
C ALA A 69 13.44 27.25 -6.29
N ILE A 70 12.71 26.18 -6.64
CA ILE A 70 13.13 24.79 -6.39
C ILE A 70 14.46 24.47 -7.05
N ASN A 71 14.60 24.78 -8.34
CA ASN A 71 15.85 24.53 -9.04
C ASN A 71 17.02 25.34 -8.42
N ALA A 72 16.79 26.62 -8.10
CA ALA A 72 17.81 27.47 -7.51
C ALA A 72 18.26 26.98 -6.13
N ALA A 73 17.33 26.61 -5.26
CA ALA A 73 17.64 26.05 -3.94
C ALA A 73 18.45 24.76 -4.05
N SER A 74 18.00 23.82 -4.89
CA SER A 74 18.72 22.56 -5.10
C SER A 74 20.13 22.78 -5.66
N TYR A 75 20.29 23.66 -6.65
CA TYR A 75 21.62 24.01 -7.20
C TYR A 75 22.54 24.71 -6.19
N ALA A 76 21.98 25.38 -5.18
CA ALA A 76 22.73 25.98 -4.09
C ALA A 76 23.13 24.96 -2.99
N GLY A 77 22.67 23.71 -3.09
CA GLY A 77 22.92 22.65 -2.10
C GLY A 77 21.75 22.38 -1.16
N GLY A 78 20.62 23.04 -1.38
CA GLY A 78 19.37 22.86 -0.63
C GLY A 78 18.82 24.17 -0.06
N GLY A 79 17.58 24.13 0.45
CA GLY A 79 16.94 25.28 1.06
C GLY A 79 15.46 25.09 1.36
N GLU A 80 14.91 25.98 2.16
CA GLU A 80 13.49 26.02 2.52
C GLU A 80 12.79 27.10 1.69
N LEU A 81 11.72 26.72 0.99
CA LEU A 81 10.87 27.62 0.21
C LEU A 81 9.58 27.88 0.97
N ARG A 82 9.36 29.13 1.39
CA ARG A 82 8.16 29.54 2.11
C ARG A 82 7.08 30.03 1.16
N LEU A 83 5.92 29.41 1.22
CA LEU A 83 4.74 29.79 0.46
C LEU A 83 3.82 30.64 1.36
N PRO A 84 3.44 31.86 0.93
CA PRO A 84 2.58 32.72 1.72
C PRO A 84 1.17 32.12 1.91
N ALA A 85 0.43 32.66 2.88
CA ALA A 85 -1.00 32.36 3.03
C ALA A 85 -1.79 32.91 1.83
N GLY A 86 -2.67 32.09 1.26
CA GLY A 86 -3.50 32.42 0.11
C GLY A 86 -3.83 31.23 -0.77
N THR A 87 -4.59 31.48 -1.83
CA THR A 87 -4.95 30.48 -2.84
C THR A 87 -4.22 30.74 -4.15
N TYR A 88 -3.36 29.79 -4.54
CA TYR A 88 -2.46 29.91 -5.67
C TYR A 88 -2.77 28.85 -6.71
N TYR A 89 -3.03 29.29 -7.93
CA TYR A 89 -3.24 28.40 -9.04
C TYR A 89 -1.92 28.10 -9.74
N PHE A 90 -1.82 26.92 -10.34
CA PHE A 90 -0.64 26.45 -11.06
C PHE A 90 -1.07 25.86 -12.40
N SER A 91 -0.41 26.27 -13.47
CA SER A 91 -0.55 25.60 -14.77
C SER A 91 0.35 24.36 -14.78
N TRP A 92 0.00 23.36 -15.57
CA TRP A 92 0.96 22.34 -15.95
C TRP A 92 2.12 22.96 -16.75
N SER A 93 3.30 22.36 -16.67
CA SER A 93 4.51 22.82 -17.37
C SER A 93 5.34 21.68 -17.97
N HIS A 94 5.00 20.44 -17.62
CA HIS A 94 5.63 19.23 -18.10
C HIS A 94 4.56 18.17 -18.39
N GLU A 95 4.88 17.25 -19.29
CA GLU A 95 4.03 16.11 -19.63
C GLU A 95 4.92 14.91 -19.95
N ASP A 96 4.39 13.71 -19.71
CA ASP A 96 4.89 12.49 -20.31
C ASP A 96 3.76 11.75 -21.05
N GLU A 97 3.88 10.44 -21.22
CA GLU A 97 2.88 9.62 -21.91
C GLU A 97 1.55 9.47 -21.12
N TRP A 98 1.57 9.66 -19.80
CA TRP A 98 0.46 9.30 -18.92
C TRP A 98 -0.05 10.45 -18.06
N SER A 99 0.77 11.48 -17.81
CA SER A 99 0.46 12.54 -16.85
C SER A 99 0.95 13.91 -17.29
N SER A 100 0.28 14.95 -16.78
CA SER A 100 0.74 16.34 -16.83
C SER A 100 1.18 16.77 -15.44
N TYR A 101 2.21 17.60 -15.34
CA TYR A 101 2.80 18.00 -14.05
C TYR A 101 2.86 19.51 -13.91
N ALA A 102 2.47 20.04 -12.74
CA ALA A 102 2.70 21.44 -12.41
C ALA A 102 4.15 21.71 -12.03
N ILE A 103 4.68 20.98 -11.05
CA ILE A 103 6.02 21.18 -10.49
C ILE A 103 6.83 19.88 -10.47
N ILE A 104 8.07 19.92 -10.95
CA ILE A 104 9.05 18.84 -10.81
C ILE A 104 9.98 19.13 -9.63
N MET A 105 10.04 18.18 -8.69
CA MET A 105 10.86 18.29 -7.48
C MET A 105 12.35 18.00 -7.70
N ARG A 106 13.17 18.46 -6.76
CA ARG A 106 14.63 18.37 -6.76
C ARG A 106 15.15 18.07 -5.36
N ASP A 107 16.34 17.48 -5.29
CA ASP A 107 16.97 17.09 -4.03
C ASP A 107 17.22 18.29 -3.10
N ASN A 108 17.13 18.04 -1.80
CA ASN A 108 17.47 18.97 -0.70
C ASN A 108 16.57 20.21 -0.60
N VAL A 109 15.34 20.15 -1.12
CA VAL A 109 14.42 21.30 -1.12
C VAL A 109 13.20 21.00 -0.26
N SER A 110 12.98 21.84 0.75
CA SER A 110 11.76 21.82 1.57
C SER A 110 10.78 22.88 1.07
N VAL A 111 9.50 22.54 0.94
CA VAL A 111 8.42 23.47 0.56
C VAL A 111 7.47 23.60 1.75
N VAL A 112 7.36 24.80 2.32
CA VAL A 112 6.63 25.04 3.58
C VAL A 112 5.61 26.14 3.37
N GLY A 113 4.33 25.87 3.59
CA GLY A 113 3.28 26.88 3.57
C GLY A 113 3.09 27.57 4.93
N ALA A 114 2.08 28.44 5.01
CA ALA A 114 1.73 29.14 6.25
C ALA A 114 0.85 28.28 7.20
N GLY A 115 0.28 27.18 6.70
CA GLY A 115 -0.63 26.29 7.42
C GLY A 115 -1.59 25.58 6.45
N MET A 116 -2.09 24.39 6.83
CA MET A 116 -3.03 23.62 6.00
C MET A 116 -4.30 24.41 5.63
N ASP A 117 -4.79 25.25 6.54
CA ASP A 117 -5.97 26.09 6.31
C ASP A 117 -5.61 27.51 5.83
N GLU A 118 -4.33 27.77 5.54
CA GLU A 118 -3.82 29.10 5.15
C GLU A 118 -3.28 29.12 3.72
N THR A 119 -2.49 28.12 3.32
CA THR A 119 -1.88 28.04 1.99
C THR A 119 -2.56 26.95 1.15
N PHE A 120 -3.15 27.33 0.02
CA PHE A 120 -3.83 26.43 -0.92
C PHE A 120 -3.15 26.44 -2.28
N LEU A 121 -2.76 25.25 -2.76
CA LEU A 121 -2.13 25.01 -4.05
C LEU A 121 -3.15 24.32 -4.98
N MET A 122 -3.46 24.97 -6.10
CA MET A 122 -4.56 24.57 -6.99
C MET A 122 -4.02 24.24 -8.39
N PRO A 123 -3.74 22.96 -8.71
CA PRO A 123 -3.41 22.58 -10.08
C PRO A 123 -4.61 22.83 -11.01
N LEU A 124 -4.37 23.43 -12.18
CA LEU A 124 -5.39 23.75 -13.18
C LEU A 124 -5.37 22.77 -14.35
N GLY A 125 -6.54 22.21 -14.69
CA GLY A 125 -6.72 21.36 -15.88
C GLY A 125 -6.95 22.14 -17.18
N THR A 126 -7.59 23.31 -17.11
CA THR A 126 -7.93 24.14 -18.28
C THR A 126 -7.67 25.62 -18.01
N TYR A 127 -7.05 26.31 -18.98
CA TYR A 127 -6.80 27.74 -18.94
C TYR A 127 -7.02 28.37 -20.33
N PRO A 128 -7.52 29.62 -20.43
CA PRO A 128 -7.74 30.27 -21.73
C PRO A 128 -6.47 30.52 -22.55
N GLU A 129 -5.29 30.57 -21.91
CA GLU A 129 -4.02 30.94 -22.57
C GLU A 129 -3.00 29.79 -22.63
N THR A 130 -3.32 28.60 -22.10
CA THR A 130 -2.55 27.36 -22.34
C THR A 130 -3.37 26.42 -23.22
N VAL A 131 -2.71 25.49 -23.92
CA VAL A 131 -3.43 24.34 -24.47
C VAL A 131 -3.99 23.53 -23.29
N GLU A 132 -5.18 22.98 -23.48
CA GLU A 132 -5.81 22.05 -22.53
C GLU A 132 -4.83 20.95 -22.09
N ALA A 133 -4.81 20.62 -20.80
CA ALA A 133 -3.96 19.53 -20.30
C ALA A 133 -4.35 18.22 -20.99
N LYS A 134 -3.36 17.48 -21.49
CA LYS A 134 -3.61 16.21 -22.17
C LYS A 134 -4.03 15.11 -21.22
N HIS A 135 -3.60 15.21 -19.96
CA HIS A 135 -3.83 14.23 -18.90
C HIS A 135 -4.27 14.96 -17.62
N GLY A 136 -4.59 14.21 -16.57
CA GLY A 136 -4.72 14.76 -15.21
C GLY A 136 -3.43 15.46 -14.78
N VAL A 137 -3.56 16.50 -13.95
CA VAL A 137 -2.44 17.36 -13.55
C VAL A 137 -1.98 17.02 -12.13
N ASP A 138 -0.81 16.41 -12.01
CA ASP A 138 -0.17 16.21 -10.71
C ASP A 138 0.44 17.52 -10.21
N MET A 139 0.23 17.84 -8.93
CA MET A 139 0.76 19.09 -8.37
C MET A 139 2.29 19.03 -8.21
N PHE A 140 2.81 18.01 -7.52
CA PHE A 140 4.25 17.77 -7.39
C PHE A 140 4.62 16.41 -7.98
N SER A 141 5.67 16.39 -8.80
CA SER A 141 6.12 15.20 -9.52
C SER A 141 7.63 14.96 -9.39
N TYR A 142 8.02 13.69 -9.31
CA TYR A 142 9.37 13.21 -9.53
C TYR A 142 9.30 11.76 -9.98
N ASP A 143 9.88 11.43 -11.13
CA ASP A 143 9.98 10.05 -11.60
C ASP A 143 11.46 9.61 -11.70
N GLY A 144 11.90 8.85 -10.71
CA GLY A 144 13.21 8.24 -10.69
C GLY A 144 13.27 6.92 -11.48
N GLY A 145 12.13 6.30 -11.78
CA GLY A 145 12.02 4.92 -12.26
C GLY A 145 12.83 4.62 -13.53
N GLN A 146 12.85 5.56 -14.49
CA GLN A 146 13.63 5.39 -15.73
C GLN A 146 15.14 5.57 -15.51
N THR A 147 15.54 6.35 -14.51
CA THR A 147 16.95 6.72 -14.29
C THR A 147 17.62 5.91 -13.19
N GLY A 148 16.84 5.23 -12.35
CA GLY A 148 17.31 4.57 -11.14
C GLY A 148 17.84 5.54 -10.08
N LYS A 149 17.49 6.83 -10.18
CA LYS A 149 17.93 7.86 -9.23
C LYS A 149 16.84 8.17 -8.23
N TYR A 150 17.27 8.33 -6.99
CA TYR A 150 16.39 8.76 -5.92
C TYR A 150 16.25 10.29 -5.92
N LEU A 151 15.04 10.79 -5.64
CA LEU A 151 14.85 12.11 -5.05
C LEU A 151 15.28 12.02 -3.60
N VAL A 152 16.15 12.92 -3.15
CA VAL A 152 16.70 12.84 -1.78
C VAL A 152 16.38 14.11 -1.00
N ASN A 153 15.87 13.96 0.23
CA ASN A 153 15.74 15.08 1.17
C ASN A 153 14.84 16.20 0.63
N ALA A 154 13.64 15.86 0.18
CA ALA A 154 12.65 16.81 -0.31
C ALA A 154 11.41 16.77 0.59
N ASP A 155 11.20 17.85 1.35
CA ASP A 155 10.20 17.87 2.42
C ASP A 155 9.05 18.83 2.15
N PHE A 156 7.91 18.58 2.78
CA PHE A 156 6.68 19.33 2.56
C PHE A 156 5.96 19.58 3.87
N ALA A 157 5.60 20.83 4.14
CA ALA A 157 4.81 21.12 5.33
C ALA A 157 3.81 22.25 5.17
N ASP A 158 2.74 22.20 5.95
CA ASP A 158 1.88 23.35 6.23
C ASP A 158 1.14 23.95 5.02
N PHE A 159 0.57 23.11 4.16
CA PHE A 159 -0.30 23.55 3.06
C PHE A 159 -1.35 22.53 2.65
N THR A 160 -2.34 22.98 1.88
CA THR A 160 -3.33 22.15 1.19
C THR A 160 -3.06 22.13 -0.32
N ILE A 161 -3.08 20.95 -0.94
CA ILE A 161 -3.26 20.76 -2.37
C ILE A 161 -4.74 20.46 -2.62
N ASP A 162 -5.42 21.28 -3.42
CA ASP A 162 -6.81 21.06 -3.80
C ASP A 162 -6.94 20.92 -5.32
N GLY A 163 -7.17 19.68 -5.74
CA GLY A 163 -7.40 19.29 -7.12
C GLY A 163 -8.78 19.68 -7.65
N SER A 164 -9.62 20.41 -6.91
CA SER A 164 -10.98 20.77 -7.38
C SER A 164 -11.01 21.51 -8.72
N ALA A 165 -9.91 22.16 -9.11
CA ALA A 165 -9.78 22.90 -10.36
C ALA A 165 -9.10 22.10 -11.51
N THR A 166 -8.71 20.85 -11.27
CA THR A 166 -8.23 19.95 -12.32
C THR A 166 -9.38 19.38 -13.14
N GLN A 167 -9.04 18.92 -14.33
CA GLN A 167 -9.88 18.06 -15.14
C GLN A 167 -9.23 16.68 -15.19
N GLY A 168 -10.06 15.63 -15.17
CA GLY A 168 -9.57 14.27 -15.41
C GLY A 168 -9.04 14.14 -16.84
N ASP A 169 -8.36 13.04 -17.09
CA ASP A 169 -7.88 12.73 -18.43
C ASP A 169 -9.06 12.70 -19.44
N PRO A 170 -8.96 13.41 -20.58
CA PRO A 170 -10.02 13.50 -21.59
C PRO A 170 -10.43 12.15 -22.20
N ASP A 171 -9.52 11.18 -22.24
CA ASP A 171 -9.74 9.85 -22.81
C ASP A 171 -10.30 8.85 -21.79
N GLY A 172 -10.52 9.29 -20.55
CA GLY A 172 -11.05 8.51 -19.45
C GLY A 172 -10.03 8.28 -18.35
N TYR A 173 -10.50 7.78 -17.21
CA TYR A 173 -9.66 7.65 -16.01
C TYR A 173 -8.38 6.83 -16.26
N ASN A 174 -7.22 7.42 -15.94
CA ASN A 174 -5.89 6.82 -16.14
C ASN A 174 -4.99 6.88 -14.87
N ALA A 175 -5.54 7.22 -13.71
CA ALA A 175 -4.85 7.41 -12.42
C ALA A 175 -3.88 8.61 -12.27
N SER A 176 -3.69 9.43 -13.32
CA SER A 176 -3.02 10.74 -13.22
C SER A 176 -3.87 11.77 -12.46
N GLY A 177 -3.28 12.93 -12.15
CA GLY A 177 -3.95 14.03 -11.44
C GLY A 177 -3.94 13.84 -9.93
N LYS A 178 -2.75 13.62 -9.39
CA LYS A 178 -2.41 13.36 -7.99
C LYS A 178 -1.94 14.63 -7.27
N GLY A 179 -1.97 14.62 -5.93
CA GLY A 179 -1.29 15.67 -5.17
C GLY A 179 0.22 15.52 -5.28
N PHE A 180 0.69 14.30 -5.05
CA PHE A 180 2.08 13.89 -5.23
C PHE A 180 2.15 12.68 -6.16
N PHE A 181 3.07 12.73 -7.12
CA PHE A 181 3.45 11.61 -7.98
C PHE A 181 4.95 11.40 -7.89
N PHE A 182 5.41 10.64 -6.88
CA PHE A 182 6.83 10.34 -6.69
C PHE A 182 7.14 8.87 -6.92
N THR A 183 8.25 8.59 -7.59
CA THR A 183 8.87 7.26 -7.66
C THR A 183 10.35 7.36 -7.28
N LEU A 184 10.87 6.37 -6.53
CA LEU A 184 12.25 6.35 -6.01
C LEU A 184 12.59 7.62 -5.25
N PHE A 185 12.20 7.69 -3.99
CA PHE A 185 12.53 8.84 -3.13
C PHE A 185 12.99 8.37 -1.77
N LYS A 186 13.85 9.18 -1.15
CA LYS A 186 14.59 8.82 0.03
C LYS A 186 14.75 10.01 0.96
N ASP A 187 14.63 9.75 2.26
CA ASP A 187 14.79 10.77 3.30
C ASP A 187 13.84 11.97 3.07
N CYS A 188 12.62 11.73 2.58
CA CYS A 188 11.63 12.78 2.30
C CYS A 188 10.48 12.73 3.31
N ASP A 189 10.09 13.89 3.84
CA ASP A 189 9.08 14.00 4.88
C ASP A 189 7.90 14.90 4.49
N TRP A 190 6.69 14.52 4.92
CA TRP A 190 5.50 15.36 4.88
C TRP A 190 4.96 15.57 6.28
N GLU A 191 4.70 16.84 6.64
CA GLU A 191 4.17 17.18 7.95
C GLU A 191 3.04 18.20 7.82
N ARG A 192 1.83 17.88 8.31
CA ARG A 192 0.66 18.77 8.19
C ARG A 192 0.41 19.19 6.74
N VAL A 193 0.30 18.19 5.85
CA VAL A 193 -0.07 18.41 4.45
C VAL A 193 -1.44 17.79 4.18
N LYS A 194 -2.32 18.55 3.54
CA LYS A 194 -3.64 18.08 3.12
C LYS A 194 -3.71 17.96 1.60
N VAL A 195 -4.21 16.85 1.10
CA VAL A 195 -4.50 16.65 -0.32
C VAL A 195 -5.98 16.34 -0.48
N MET A 196 -6.65 17.05 -1.39
CA MET A 196 -8.08 16.89 -1.60
C MET A 196 -8.54 17.02 -3.04
N ASN A 197 -9.65 16.36 -3.37
CA ASN A 197 -10.36 16.46 -4.64
C ASN A 197 -9.47 16.20 -5.88
N THR A 198 -8.47 15.34 -5.76
CA THR A 198 -7.60 14.93 -6.88
C THR A 198 -8.35 14.01 -7.84
N ASP A 199 -7.96 14.01 -9.13
CA ASP A 199 -8.52 13.10 -10.13
C ASP A 199 -8.16 11.65 -9.82
N GLY A 200 -6.89 11.42 -9.49
CA GLY A 200 -6.32 10.16 -9.05
C GLY A 200 -6.04 10.12 -7.55
N THR A 201 -5.03 9.36 -7.15
CA THR A 201 -4.59 9.21 -5.75
C THR A 201 -4.14 10.55 -5.15
N GLY A 202 -4.39 10.78 -3.86
CA GLY A 202 -3.92 11.99 -3.17
C GLY A 202 -2.39 12.03 -3.05
N PHE A 203 -1.86 11.18 -2.19
CA PHE A 203 -0.42 10.95 -2.03
C PHE A 203 -0.03 9.69 -2.80
N GLY A 204 0.50 9.84 -4.01
CA GLY A 204 1.11 8.74 -4.78
C GLY A 204 2.62 8.71 -4.53
N ALA A 205 3.06 7.73 -3.76
CA ALA A 205 4.38 7.71 -3.15
C ALA A 205 5.01 6.32 -3.34
N ASP A 206 5.64 6.09 -4.48
CA ASP A 206 6.15 4.77 -4.88
C ASP A 206 7.65 4.63 -4.57
N PHE A 207 8.01 3.49 -3.96
CA PHE A 207 9.37 3.09 -3.60
C PHE A 207 10.08 4.05 -2.61
N PRO A 208 9.46 4.36 -1.45
CA PRO A 208 10.09 5.17 -0.40
C PRO A 208 11.24 4.41 0.28
N VAL A 209 12.29 5.14 0.64
CA VAL A 209 13.34 4.67 1.55
C VAL A 209 13.48 5.67 2.68
N ASN A 210 13.29 5.26 3.94
CA ASN A 210 13.40 6.12 5.11
C ASN A 210 12.58 7.44 4.98
N CYS A 211 11.28 7.33 4.74
CA CYS A 211 10.39 8.49 4.55
C CYS A 211 9.28 8.56 5.61
N THR A 212 8.74 9.74 5.89
CA THR A 212 7.61 9.88 6.83
C THR A 212 6.46 10.75 6.30
N MET A 213 5.24 10.41 6.70
CA MET A 213 4.06 11.28 6.58
C MET A 213 3.42 11.42 7.96
N LYS A 214 3.34 12.64 8.46
CA LYS A 214 2.85 12.95 9.80
C LYS A 214 1.77 14.02 9.78
N ASP A 215 0.68 13.78 10.50
CA ASP A 215 -0.44 14.73 10.62
C ASP A 215 -1.04 15.13 9.25
N CYS A 216 -0.93 14.25 8.25
CA CYS A 216 -1.39 14.51 6.89
C CYS A 216 -2.86 14.10 6.71
N ILE A 217 -3.53 14.73 5.74
CA ILE A 217 -4.95 14.49 5.44
C ILE A 217 -5.13 14.19 3.96
N ALA A 218 -5.80 13.09 3.62
CA ALA A 218 -6.25 12.80 2.25
C ALA A 218 -7.78 12.72 2.21
N VAL A 219 -8.43 13.52 1.36
CA VAL A 219 -9.90 13.57 1.32
C VAL A 219 -10.49 13.73 -0.07
N ARG A 220 -11.49 12.89 -0.40
CA ARG A 220 -12.18 12.91 -1.70
C ARG A 220 -11.23 12.79 -2.90
N CYS A 221 -10.14 12.05 -2.73
CA CYS A 221 -9.23 11.70 -3.81
C CYS A 221 -9.87 10.64 -4.71
N GLY A 222 -9.48 10.61 -5.99
CA GLY A 222 -10.07 9.71 -6.97
C GLY A 222 -11.41 10.20 -7.50
N LYS A 223 -11.65 11.52 -7.60
CA LYS A 223 -12.99 12.08 -7.92
C LYS A 223 -13.54 11.64 -9.28
N ASN A 224 -12.66 11.22 -10.20
CA ASN A 224 -13.01 10.75 -11.55
C ASN A 224 -12.90 9.22 -11.69
N ALA A 225 -12.62 8.51 -10.61
CA ALA A 225 -12.52 7.06 -10.57
C ALA A 225 -13.88 6.40 -10.26
N THR A 226 -13.94 5.09 -10.43
CA THR A 226 -15.03 4.24 -9.93
C THR A 226 -14.50 3.18 -8.96
N SER A 227 -15.36 2.36 -8.34
CA SER A 227 -14.93 1.28 -7.44
C SER A 227 -14.01 0.25 -8.11
N GLU A 228 -14.10 0.13 -9.44
CA GLU A 228 -13.33 -0.84 -10.23
C GLU A 228 -12.00 -0.24 -10.75
N SER A 229 -11.78 1.05 -10.55
CA SER A 229 -10.58 1.73 -11.03
C SER A 229 -9.33 1.33 -10.23
N VAL A 230 -8.16 1.39 -10.89
CA VAL A 230 -6.85 1.27 -10.23
C VAL A 230 -6.46 2.60 -9.55
N GLY A 231 -5.63 2.56 -8.50
CA GLY A 231 -5.25 3.76 -7.74
C GLY A 231 -6.41 4.39 -6.98
N ALA A 232 -6.67 5.69 -7.20
CA ALA A 232 -7.81 6.45 -6.63
C ALA A 232 -7.90 6.43 -5.09
N SER A 233 -6.76 6.35 -4.42
CA SER A 233 -6.68 6.20 -2.96
C SER A 233 -6.31 7.52 -2.28
N GLY A 234 -6.51 7.61 -0.96
CA GLY A 234 -6.03 8.75 -0.19
C GLY A 234 -4.49 8.76 -0.14
N PHE A 235 -3.94 7.78 0.56
CA PHE A 235 -2.51 7.46 0.62
C PHE A 235 -2.26 6.17 -0.17
N GLY A 236 -1.48 6.24 -1.24
CA GLY A 236 -1.11 5.09 -2.07
C GLY A 236 0.40 4.96 -2.19
N VAL A 237 0.91 3.81 -1.77
CA VAL A 237 2.35 3.49 -1.76
C VAL A 237 2.62 2.30 -2.67
N GLY A 238 3.30 2.54 -3.78
CA GLY A 238 3.87 1.48 -4.60
C GLY A 238 5.11 0.88 -3.94
N ILE A 239 5.22 -0.45 -3.91
CA ILE A 239 6.31 -1.17 -3.24
C ILE A 239 6.98 -2.18 -4.19
N GLY A 240 8.16 -2.67 -3.82
CA GLY A 240 8.79 -3.85 -4.44
C GLY A 240 10.01 -3.58 -5.32
N HIS A 241 10.58 -2.38 -5.30
CA HIS A 241 11.79 -2.03 -6.02
C HIS A 241 13.07 -2.43 -5.26
N SER A 242 13.17 -2.14 -3.96
CA SER A 242 14.35 -2.41 -3.12
C SER A 242 14.01 -3.04 -1.77
N GLU A 243 14.96 -3.79 -1.20
CA GLU A 243 14.85 -4.29 0.19
C GLU A 243 15.05 -3.19 1.24
N ASP A 244 15.63 -2.05 0.86
CA ASP A 244 15.82 -0.89 1.74
C ASP A 244 14.54 -0.04 1.87
N GLU A 245 13.43 -0.43 1.25
CA GLU A 245 12.21 0.36 1.28
C GLU A 245 11.61 0.47 2.68
N SER A 246 11.33 1.70 3.12
CA SER A 246 10.73 1.96 4.41
C SER A 246 9.97 3.27 4.46
N MET A 247 8.84 3.26 5.18
CA MET A 247 8.02 4.46 5.39
C MET A 247 7.18 4.39 6.66
N LEU A 248 7.12 5.50 7.41
CA LEU A 248 6.20 5.69 8.53
C LEU A 248 5.09 6.68 8.16
N ILE A 249 3.84 6.23 8.19
CA ILE A 249 2.66 7.07 8.07
C ILE A 249 1.99 7.13 9.45
N GLU A 250 2.04 8.28 10.11
CA GLU A 250 1.68 8.43 11.52
C GLU A 250 0.66 9.56 11.73
N ASN A 251 -0.35 9.30 12.55
CA ASN A 251 -1.41 10.26 12.91
C ASN A 251 -2.09 10.93 11.69
N CYS A 252 -2.22 10.19 10.59
CA CYS A 252 -2.83 10.69 9.35
C CYS A 252 -4.33 10.35 9.28
N VAL A 253 -5.09 11.14 8.52
CA VAL A 253 -6.54 10.98 8.35
C VAL A 253 -6.89 10.84 6.88
N SER A 254 -7.65 9.80 6.52
CA SER A 254 -8.02 9.52 5.14
C SER A 254 -9.53 9.25 4.98
N TYR A 255 -10.26 10.07 4.23
CA TYR A 255 -11.71 9.87 4.12
C TYR A 255 -12.36 10.26 2.80
N ASP A 256 -13.49 9.62 2.51
CA ASP A 256 -14.30 9.82 1.31
C ASP A 256 -13.55 9.58 -0.02
N ASN A 257 -12.42 8.87 -0.01
CA ASN A 257 -11.69 8.55 -1.23
C ASN A 257 -12.40 7.43 -2.00
N THR A 258 -12.23 7.40 -3.32
CA THR A 258 -12.95 6.43 -4.16
C THR A 258 -12.53 4.98 -3.92
N LYS A 259 -11.25 4.71 -3.62
CA LYS A 259 -10.79 3.34 -3.39
C LYS A 259 -10.35 3.12 -1.94
N TYR A 260 -9.08 3.29 -1.65
CA TYR A 260 -8.55 3.04 -0.32
C TYR A 260 -8.33 4.33 0.46
N GLY A 261 -8.44 4.24 1.80
CA GLY A 261 -7.90 5.28 2.68
C GLY A 261 -6.37 5.24 2.67
N PHE A 262 -5.80 4.08 3.00
CA PHE A 262 -4.37 3.75 2.96
C PHE A 262 -4.15 2.46 2.15
N PHE A 263 -3.25 2.51 1.17
CA PHE A 263 -3.07 1.45 0.18
C PHE A 263 -1.61 1.17 -0.11
N PHE A 264 -1.26 -0.11 -0.14
CA PHE A 264 0.05 -0.59 -0.55
C PHE A 264 -0.09 -1.53 -1.74
N GLU A 265 0.73 -1.34 -2.78
CA GLU A 265 0.62 -2.13 -4.00
C GLU A 265 1.97 -2.51 -4.55
N HIS A 266 2.25 -3.82 -4.61
CA HIS A 266 3.48 -4.29 -5.22
C HIS A 266 3.43 -4.08 -6.73
N GLN A 267 4.37 -3.30 -7.24
CA GLN A 267 4.30 -2.77 -8.59
C GLN A 267 4.58 -3.82 -9.70
N THR A 268 4.93 -5.06 -9.33
CA THR A 268 5.02 -6.20 -10.29
C THR A 268 3.71 -6.52 -11.00
N ILE A 269 2.57 -6.11 -10.43
CA ILE A 269 1.26 -6.33 -11.07
C ILE A 269 1.13 -5.59 -12.41
N PHE A 270 1.95 -4.56 -12.64
CA PHE A 270 1.98 -3.77 -13.86
C PHE A 270 3.10 -4.18 -14.83
N GLU A 271 3.58 -5.43 -14.73
CA GLU A 271 4.72 -5.93 -15.53
C GLU A 271 6.00 -5.10 -15.34
N ASN A 272 6.15 -4.42 -14.20
CA ASN A 272 7.28 -3.56 -13.96
C ASN A 272 8.58 -4.41 -13.80
N PRO A 273 9.54 -4.32 -14.73
CA PRO A 273 10.73 -5.17 -14.70
C PRO A 273 11.74 -4.76 -13.62
N VAL A 274 11.60 -3.56 -13.04
CA VAL A 274 12.52 -3.08 -11.98
C VAL A 274 12.04 -3.44 -10.57
N THR A 275 10.87 -4.07 -10.44
CA THR A 275 10.34 -4.51 -9.14
C THR A 275 10.68 -5.97 -8.91
N THR A 276 11.72 -6.20 -8.11
CA THR A 276 12.29 -7.54 -7.88
C THR A 276 12.51 -7.85 -6.41
N ALA A 277 12.29 -6.87 -5.52
CA ALA A 277 12.46 -7.06 -4.09
C ALA A 277 11.41 -8.04 -3.55
N LYS A 278 11.84 -8.96 -2.70
CA LYS A 278 10.97 -9.95 -2.06
C LYS A 278 10.67 -9.61 -0.60
N ARG A 279 11.33 -8.59 -0.08
CA ARG A 279 11.21 -8.05 1.27
C ARG A 279 11.44 -6.54 1.21
N ALA A 280 11.05 -5.86 2.27
CA ALA A 280 11.37 -4.46 2.54
C ALA A 280 11.82 -4.32 4.01
N GLU A 281 12.53 -3.25 4.34
CA GLU A 281 12.81 -2.84 5.72
C GLU A 281 11.48 -2.61 6.47
N GLY A 282 10.48 -2.09 5.77
CA GLY A 282 9.07 -2.24 6.14
C GLY A 282 8.31 -0.92 6.22
N TYR A 283 7.00 -1.07 6.20
CA TYR A 283 6.05 0.04 6.14
C TYR A 283 5.18 0.02 7.39
N VAL A 284 5.04 1.17 8.03
CA VAL A 284 4.24 1.30 9.24
C VAL A 284 3.18 2.37 9.06
N VAL A 285 1.92 1.99 9.26
CA VAL A 285 0.79 2.90 9.39
C VAL A 285 0.37 2.91 10.85
N ARG A 286 0.59 4.00 11.57
CA ARG A 286 0.37 4.11 13.01
C ARG A 286 -0.61 5.22 13.36
N ASP A 287 -1.51 4.98 14.31
CA ASP A 287 -2.44 5.97 14.86
C ASP A 287 -3.29 6.67 13.77
N CYS A 288 -3.48 6.01 12.63
CA CYS A 288 -4.15 6.58 11.47
C CYS A 288 -5.66 6.31 11.49
N LYS A 289 -6.43 7.22 10.91
CA LYS A 289 -7.90 7.12 10.87
C LYS A 289 -8.39 7.07 9.44
N ALA A 290 -9.25 6.12 9.12
CA ALA A 290 -9.89 6.03 7.81
C ALA A 290 -11.41 5.86 7.89
N SER A 291 -12.14 6.55 7.01
CA SER A 291 -13.60 6.45 6.94
C SER A 291 -14.19 6.82 5.58
N GLY A 292 -15.34 6.24 5.21
CA GLY A 292 -16.05 6.61 3.97
C GLY A 292 -15.33 6.26 2.66
N ASN A 293 -14.21 5.54 2.74
CA ASN A 293 -13.50 4.99 1.58
C ASN A 293 -14.16 3.66 1.17
N LEU A 294 -13.98 3.17 -0.07
CA LEU A 294 -14.46 1.83 -0.45
C LEU A 294 -13.84 0.76 0.46
N TYR A 295 -12.55 0.87 0.72
CA TYR A 295 -11.81 0.12 1.72
C TYR A 295 -11.00 1.10 2.58
N ASN A 296 -11.03 0.99 3.90
CA ASN A 296 -10.33 1.97 4.73
C ASN A 296 -8.81 1.78 4.72
N PHE A 297 -8.36 0.54 4.90
CA PHE A 297 -6.96 0.14 4.87
C PHE A 297 -6.82 -1.08 3.96
N GLY A 298 -5.66 -1.26 3.35
CA GLY A 298 -5.46 -2.46 2.57
C GLY A 298 -4.30 -2.44 1.60
N GLY A 299 -4.36 -3.36 0.66
CA GLY A 299 -3.32 -3.51 -0.33
C GLY A 299 -3.57 -4.56 -1.39
N ASN A 300 -2.81 -4.46 -2.47
CA ASN A 300 -2.81 -5.42 -3.56
C ASN A 300 -1.41 -6.00 -3.71
N ARG A 301 -1.25 -7.26 -3.28
CA ARG A 301 0.05 -7.88 -3.05
C ARG A 301 0.93 -7.07 -2.09
N ALA A 302 0.33 -6.46 -1.07
CA ALA A 302 1.06 -5.67 -0.08
C ALA A 302 1.96 -6.59 0.75
N ASN A 303 3.20 -6.15 0.99
CA ASN A 303 4.16 -6.92 1.78
C ASN A 303 4.92 -6.06 2.76
N ASP A 304 5.27 -6.63 3.92
CA ASP A 304 6.03 -5.98 4.99
C ASP A 304 5.33 -4.71 5.51
N VAL A 305 4.00 -4.77 5.67
CA VAL A 305 3.17 -3.64 6.11
C VAL A 305 2.55 -3.92 7.48
N ARG A 306 2.73 -2.99 8.42
CA ARG A 306 2.15 -3.05 9.76
C ARG A 306 1.15 -1.93 9.95
N PHE A 307 -0.06 -2.27 10.37
CA PHE A 307 -1.09 -1.30 10.79
C PHE A 307 -1.20 -1.35 12.31
N ILE A 308 -0.84 -0.26 12.99
CA ILE A 308 -0.72 -0.20 14.45
C ILE A 308 -1.69 0.86 14.99
N GLU A 309 -2.55 0.50 15.94
CA GLU A 309 -3.51 1.41 16.61
C GLU A 309 -4.36 2.24 15.62
N CYS A 310 -4.70 1.65 14.48
CA CYS A 310 -5.46 2.31 13.43
C CYS A 310 -6.97 2.27 13.72
N ARG A 311 -7.68 3.34 13.36
CA ARG A 311 -9.14 3.45 13.51
C ARG A 311 -9.85 3.41 12.17
N SER A 312 -10.76 2.46 12.01
CA SER A 312 -11.64 2.35 10.85
C SER A 312 -13.07 2.66 11.24
N ASP A 313 -13.67 3.67 10.63
CA ASP A 313 -15.08 3.97 10.78
C ASP A 313 -15.81 3.81 9.45
N ALA A 314 -16.70 2.82 9.38
CA ALA A 314 -17.46 2.52 8.16
C ALA A 314 -18.60 3.52 7.89
N SER A 315 -18.95 4.40 8.84
CA SER A 315 -20.26 5.07 8.90
C SER A 315 -20.29 6.59 8.70
N VAL A 316 -19.15 7.26 8.43
CA VAL A 316 -19.05 8.72 8.71
C VAL A 316 -19.41 9.65 7.56
N SER A 317 -19.82 9.15 6.39
CA SER A 317 -20.19 10.03 5.28
C SER A 317 -21.68 9.94 4.96
N ALA A 318 -22.45 10.95 5.39
CA ALA A 318 -23.84 11.11 4.97
C ALA A 318 -24.00 11.24 3.44
N ALA A 319 -22.92 11.60 2.74
CA ALA A 319 -22.90 11.66 1.28
C ALA A 319 -22.69 10.29 0.61
N ARG A 320 -22.21 9.28 1.35
CA ARG A 320 -21.83 7.94 0.84
C ARG A 320 -22.20 6.83 1.85
N GLU A 321 -23.40 6.90 2.43
CA GLU A 321 -23.89 5.87 3.36
C GLU A 321 -23.87 4.49 2.68
N GLY A 322 -23.30 3.50 3.36
CA GLY A 322 -23.15 2.13 2.83
C GLY A 322 -22.09 1.97 1.73
N TYR A 323 -21.23 2.97 1.49
CA TYR A 323 -20.17 2.86 0.47
C TYR A 323 -18.95 2.07 0.94
N THR A 324 -18.57 2.19 2.21
CA THR A 324 -17.45 1.44 2.78
C THR A 324 -17.80 -0.03 2.86
N ARG A 325 -17.04 -0.87 2.15
CA ARG A 325 -17.22 -2.32 2.15
C ARG A 325 -16.46 -3.00 3.30
N CYS A 326 -15.19 -2.64 3.46
CA CYS A 326 -14.31 -3.28 4.44
C CYS A 326 -13.43 -2.25 5.16
N ALA A 327 -13.20 -2.50 6.45
CA ALA A 327 -12.18 -1.81 7.21
C ALA A 327 -10.78 -2.12 6.67
N PHE A 328 -10.49 -3.39 6.46
CA PHE A 328 -9.26 -3.87 5.86
C PHE A 328 -9.58 -4.75 4.64
N GLN A 329 -8.88 -4.52 3.52
CA GLN A 329 -8.98 -5.37 2.34
C GLN A 329 -7.58 -5.67 1.80
N PHE A 330 -7.17 -6.94 1.82
CA PHE A 330 -5.93 -7.37 1.20
C PHE A 330 -6.26 -8.31 0.05
N HIS A 331 -5.89 -7.92 -1.16
CA HIS A 331 -6.01 -8.80 -2.31
C HIS A 331 -4.93 -9.89 -2.28
N ASN A 332 -5.24 -11.00 -2.97
CA ASN A 332 -4.41 -12.19 -3.12
C ASN A 332 -2.92 -11.86 -3.28
N TYR A 333 -2.07 -12.67 -2.64
CA TYR A 333 -0.62 -12.59 -2.58
C TYR A 333 -0.04 -11.45 -1.74
N SER A 334 -0.85 -10.81 -0.91
CA SER A 334 -0.33 -9.95 0.15
C SER A 334 0.24 -10.83 1.26
N THR A 335 1.48 -10.58 1.69
CA THR A 335 2.15 -11.41 2.71
C THR A 335 2.93 -10.58 3.74
N ARG A 336 3.08 -11.07 4.96
CA ARG A 336 3.75 -10.33 6.06
C ARG A 336 3.06 -8.97 6.30
N VAL A 337 1.75 -9.06 6.50
CA VAL A 337 0.90 -7.92 6.82
C VAL A 337 0.26 -8.14 8.18
N THR A 338 0.46 -7.22 9.11
CA THR A 338 -0.08 -7.29 10.47
C THR A 338 -1.05 -6.15 10.76
N VAL A 339 -2.04 -6.44 11.59
CA VAL A 339 -2.94 -5.45 12.19
C VAL A 339 -2.87 -5.61 13.71
N GLU A 340 -2.42 -4.56 14.39
CA GLU A 340 -2.00 -4.56 15.78
C GLU A 340 -2.78 -3.50 16.56
N GLY A 341 -3.78 -3.93 17.34
CA GLY A 341 -4.61 -3.02 18.13
C GLY A 341 -5.56 -2.15 17.29
N GLY A 342 -5.99 -1.02 17.84
CA GLY A 342 -6.91 -0.07 17.18
C GLY A 342 -8.40 -0.35 17.37
N GLU A 343 -9.23 0.40 16.62
CA GLU A 343 -10.69 0.38 16.76
C GLU A 343 -11.38 0.26 15.40
N ILE A 344 -12.14 -0.82 15.18
CA ILE A 344 -12.85 -1.09 13.93
C ILE A 344 -14.37 -1.08 14.16
N ALA A 345 -15.07 -0.16 13.48
CA ALA A 345 -16.51 0.01 13.61
C ALA A 345 -17.34 -0.81 12.60
N GLN A 346 -16.71 -1.70 11.82
CA GLN A 346 -17.42 -2.60 10.91
C GLN A 346 -18.20 -3.67 11.69
N ARG A 347 -19.40 -4.01 11.21
CA ARG A 347 -20.27 -5.04 11.81
C ARG A 347 -20.96 -5.84 10.72
N TYR A 348 -21.42 -7.03 11.07
CA TYR A 348 -22.32 -7.84 10.25
C TYR A 348 -23.78 -7.59 10.66
N GLY A 349 -24.69 -7.63 9.70
CA GLY A 349 -26.13 -7.42 9.89
C GLY A 349 -26.84 -8.59 10.56
N ASP A 350 -26.26 -9.78 10.53
CA ASP A 350 -26.81 -11.02 11.08
C ASP A 350 -26.17 -11.46 12.40
N VAL A 351 -25.37 -10.58 13.04
CA VAL A 351 -24.77 -10.81 14.37
C VAL A 351 -25.07 -9.62 15.29
N ALA A 352 -25.81 -9.87 16.36
CA ALA A 352 -26.19 -8.88 17.36
C ALA A 352 -25.17 -8.81 18.51
N PRO A 353 -25.06 -7.67 19.23
CA PRO A 353 -24.21 -7.55 20.43
C PRO A 353 -24.45 -8.57 21.53
N GLU A 354 -25.61 -9.21 21.54
CA GLU A 354 -26.01 -10.24 22.50
C GLU A 354 -25.69 -11.68 22.06
N ASP A 355 -25.22 -11.89 20.82
CA ASP A 355 -24.84 -13.22 20.34
C ASP A 355 -23.50 -13.65 20.93
N ASP A 356 -23.37 -14.93 21.29
CA ASP A 356 -22.19 -15.47 21.99
C ASP A 356 -20.88 -15.24 21.20
N CYS A 357 -20.94 -15.26 19.87
CA CYS A 357 -19.78 -15.05 19.00
C CYS A 357 -19.44 -13.57 18.73
N TYR A 358 -20.22 -12.62 19.26
CA TYR A 358 -20.08 -11.19 18.94
C TYR A 358 -18.69 -10.64 19.27
N ASP A 359 -18.17 -10.94 20.46
CA ASP A 359 -16.85 -10.45 20.90
C ASP A 359 -15.72 -11.05 20.06
N ALA A 360 -15.77 -12.37 19.81
CA ALA A 360 -14.80 -13.07 18.97
C ALA A 360 -14.85 -12.54 17.52
N LEU A 361 -16.03 -12.22 17.00
CA LEU A 361 -16.18 -11.67 15.66
C LEU A 361 -15.70 -10.21 15.57
N ALA A 362 -15.96 -9.40 16.61
CA ALA A 362 -15.43 -8.05 16.70
C ALA A 362 -13.90 -8.06 16.72
N TRP A 363 -13.28 -8.97 17.47
CA TRP A 363 -11.84 -9.22 17.43
C TRP A 363 -11.38 -9.66 16.04
N ALA A 364 -12.07 -10.62 15.41
CA ALA A 364 -11.67 -11.14 14.10
C ALA A 364 -11.76 -10.06 13.00
N LEU A 365 -12.71 -9.13 13.08
CA LEU A 365 -12.78 -7.96 12.21
C LEU A 365 -11.64 -6.97 12.49
N ALA A 366 -11.33 -6.73 13.77
CA ALA A 366 -10.22 -5.88 14.19
C ALA A 366 -8.88 -6.37 13.63
N CYS A 367 -8.65 -7.69 13.67
CA CYS A 367 -7.42 -8.32 13.18
C CYS A 367 -7.47 -8.71 11.68
N ASN A 368 -8.56 -8.39 10.97
CA ASN A 368 -8.81 -8.80 9.58
C ASN A 368 -8.64 -10.32 9.32
N VAL A 369 -9.13 -11.13 10.27
CA VAL A 369 -9.24 -12.58 10.20
C VAL A 369 -10.52 -12.97 9.48
N ALA A 370 -11.66 -12.41 9.90
CA ALA A 370 -12.97 -12.73 9.34
C ALA A 370 -13.26 -11.91 8.08
N GLU A 371 -12.88 -12.44 6.92
CA GLU A 371 -13.32 -11.93 5.61
C GLU A 371 -13.37 -13.11 4.65
N VAL A 372 -14.54 -13.73 4.48
CA VAL A 372 -14.67 -14.78 3.46
C VAL A 372 -15.94 -14.63 2.64
N GLY A 373 -15.70 -14.39 1.34
CA GLY A 373 -16.67 -14.43 0.26
C GLY A 373 -16.61 -13.18 -0.59
N SER A 374 -15.85 -13.22 -1.68
CA SER A 374 -16.06 -12.32 -2.83
C SER A 374 -17.56 -12.23 -3.10
N ASP A 375 -18.09 -11.01 -3.10
CA ASP A 375 -19.50 -10.62 -3.33
C ASP A 375 -20.24 -9.99 -2.12
N GLY A 376 -19.51 -9.42 -1.15
CA GLY A 376 -20.05 -8.34 -0.31
C GLY A 376 -21.29 -8.71 0.50
N TYR A 377 -21.21 -9.78 1.29
CA TYR A 377 -22.25 -10.06 2.27
C TYR A 377 -22.06 -9.17 3.48
N ASP A 378 -23.06 -8.35 3.76
CA ASP A 378 -23.26 -7.71 5.07
C ASP A 378 -23.47 -8.76 6.18
N ASP A 379 -23.51 -10.05 5.86
CA ASP A 379 -23.79 -11.17 6.78
C ASP A 379 -22.55 -12.06 7.00
N PHE A 380 -22.28 -12.44 8.25
CA PHE A 380 -21.23 -13.38 8.64
C PHE A 380 -21.65 -14.85 8.50
N ARG A 381 -22.94 -15.15 8.67
CA ARG A 381 -23.55 -16.49 8.72
C ARG A 381 -22.94 -17.38 9.80
N PRO A 382 -23.08 -17.03 11.09
CA PRO A 382 -22.40 -17.72 12.19
C PRO A 382 -22.69 -19.22 12.25
N ARG A 383 -23.92 -19.63 11.91
CA ARG A 383 -24.42 -21.01 11.97
C ARG A 383 -24.05 -21.88 10.76
N ASP A 384 -23.51 -21.31 9.69
CA ASP A 384 -23.13 -22.08 8.51
C ASP A 384 -21.93 -22.97 8.80
N MET A 385 -21.91 -24.16 8.18
CA MET A 385 -20.79 -25.09 8.31
C MET A 385 -19.55 -24.51 7.64
N ALA A 386 -18.43 -24.47 8.35
CA ALA A 386 -17.17 -24.00 7.80
C ALA A 386 -16.51 -25.08 6.95
N SER A 387 -16.25 -24.76 5.68
CA SER A 387 -15.46 -25.60 4.79
C SER A 387 -13.97 -25.57 5.15
N ARG A 388 -13.22 -26.61 4.79
CA ARG A 388 -11.75 -26.64 4.99
C ARG A 388 -11.04 -25.45 4.32
N GLY A 389 -11.55 -24.99 3.17
CA GLY A 389 -11.05 -23.80 2.48
C GLY A 389 -11.25 -22.51 3.28
N GLU A 390 -12.41 -22.32 3.91
CA GLU A 390 -12.68 -21.16 4.78
C GLU A 390 -11.78 -21.17 6.02
N VAL A 391 -11.67 -22.33 6.68
CA VAL A 391 -10.80 -22.50 7.85
C VAL A 391 -9.34 -22.21 7.52
N ALA A 392 -8.87 -22.68 6.36
CA ALA A 392 -7.52 -22.37 5.89
C ALA A 392 -7.31 -20.86 5.74
N VAL A 393 -8.27 -20.14 5.16
CA VAL A 393 -8.18 -18.69 4.99
C VAL A 393 -8.21 -17.95 6.32
N PHE A 394 -9.08 -18.33 7.26
CA PHE A 394 -9.11 -17.70 8.58
C PHE A 394 -7.78 -17.87 9.31
N LEU A 395 -7.22 -19.08 9.35
CA LEU A 395 -5.93 -19.32 9.99
C LEU A 395 -4.79 -18.60 9.27
N TRP A 396 -4.78 -18.59 7.94
CA TRP A 396 -3.77 -17.87 7.15
C TRP A 396 -3.79 -16.36 7.41
N ARG A 397 -4.98 -15.75 7.50
CA ARG A 397 -5.13 -14.34 7.86
C ARG A 397 -4.66 -14.07 9.29
N TYR A 398 -5.07 -14.93 10.24
CA TYR A 398 -4.62 -14.86 11.63
C TYR A 398 -3.09 -14.98 11.77
N ALA A 399 -2.46 -15.81 10.95
CA ALA A 399 -1.01 -15.99 10.92
C ALA A 399 -0.24 -14.80 10.27
N GLY A 400 -0.92 -13.72 9.86
CA GLY A 400 -0.28 -12.58 9.20
C GLY A 400 -0.03 -12.79 7.70
N ARG A 401 -0.82 -13.67 7.07
CA ARG A 401 -0.70 -14.05 5.65
C ARG A 401 0.71 -14.51 5.31
N PRO A 402 1.24 -15.56 5.96
CA PRO A 402 2.58 -16.06 5.68
C PRO A 402 2.66 -16.55 4.22
N GLY A 403 3.85 -16.39 3.62
CA GLY A 403 4.09 -16.80 2.25
C GLY A 403 5.23 -16.03 1.57
N GLU A 404 5.57 -16.49 0.36
CA GLU A 404 6.54 -15.83 -0.50
C GLU A 404 5.91 -14.67 -1.28
N VAL A 405 6.66 -13.58 -1.45
CA VAL A 405 6.28 -12.49 -2.36
C VAL A 405 6.32 -12.98 -3.80
N LEU A 406 5.23 -12.73 -4.52
CA LEU A 406 5.14 -13.08 -5.93
C LEU A 406 5.69 -11.98 -6.84
N LEU A 407 6.67 -12.40 -7.64
CA LEU A 407 7.24 -11.56 -8.70
C LEU A 407 6.56 -11.83 -10.04
N GLY A 408 6.42 -10.76 -10.84
CA GLY A 408 5.75 -10.79 -12.14
C GLY A 408 4.23 -10.58 -12.09
N HIS A 409 3.64 -10.31 -13.26
CA HIS A 409 2.20 -9.99 -13.37
C HIS A 409 1.31 -11.22 -13.18
N ALA A 410 1.75 -12.37 -13.72
CA ALA A 410 1.04 -13.64 -13.63
C ALA A 410 1.76 -14.56 -12.63
N PRO A 411 1.05 -15.09 -11.62
CA PRO A 411 1.65 -16.01 -10.69
C PRO A 411 1.90 -17.37 -11.38
N SER A 412 3.14 -17.88 -11.31
CA SER A 412 3.52 -19.17 -11.89
C SER A 412 4.14 -20.08 -10.82
N PHE A 413 3.32 -20.79 -10.07
CA PHE A 413 3.77 -21.87 -9.20
C PHE A 413 2.88 -23.10 -9.38
N ALA A 414 3.37 -24.25 -8.92
CA ALA A 414 2.63 -25.50 -8.97
C ALA A 414 1.29 -25.39 -8.22
N ASP A 415 0.30 -26.17 -8.62
CA ASP A 415 -1.00 -26.18 -7.94
C ASP A 415 -0.80 -26.44 -6.43
N PRO A 416 -1.50 -25.69 -5.55
CA PRO A 416 -1.32 -25.80 -4.10
C PRO A 416 -1.72 -27.19 -3.57
N ALA A 417 -2.59 -27.89 -4.30
CA ALA A 417 -2.94 -29.29 -4.10
C ALA A 417 -3.39 -29.89 -5.44
N SER A 418 -3.32 -31.21 -5.61
CA SER A 418 -3.83 -31.85 -6.84
C SER A 418 -5.32 -31.59 -7.10
N ASP A 419 -6.08 -31.24 -6.06
CA ASP A 419 -7.52 -31.00 -6.09
C ASP A 419 -7.91 -29.55 -5.76
N VAL A 420 -6.94 -28.63 -5.68
CA VAL A 420 -7.21 -27.20 -5.46
C VAL A 420 -6.70 -26.40 -6.65
N ALA A 421 -7.63 -25.79 -7.38
CA ALA A 421 -7.31 -24.92 -8.50
C ALA A 421 -6.64 -23.63 -8.01
N PHE A 422 -5.58 -23.23 -8.71
CA PHE A 422 -4.82 -22.01 -8.49
C PHE A 422 -5.65 -20.74 -8.24
N GLY A 423 -6.75 -20.56 -8.97
CA GLY A 423 -7.60 -19.36 -8.89
C GLY A 423 -8.60 -19.35 -7.73
N SER A 424 -8.59 -20.35 -6.85
CA SER A 424 -9.50 -20.41 -5.70
C SER A 424 -9.11 -19.37 -4.64
N TYR A 425 -10.09 -18.76 -3.95
CA TYR A 425 -9.81 -17.75 -2.92
C TYR A 425 -8.98 -18.29 -1.73
N TYR A 426 -8.95 -19.61 -1.54
CA TYR A 426 -8.17 -20.30 -0.51
C TYR A 426 -6.87 -20.91 -1.03
N ALA A 427 -6.53 -20.76 -2.31
CA ALA A 427 -5.39 -21.44 -2.93
C ALA A 427 -4.06 -21.14 -2.21
N GLU A 428 -3.84 -19.90 -1.81
CA GLU A 428 -2.64 -19.46 -1.08
C GLU A 428 -2.58 -20.03 0.33
N ALA A 429 -3.68 -19.95 1.06
CA ALA A 429 -3.78 -20.53 2.39
C ALA A 429 -3.50 -22.04 2.35
N VAL A 430 -4.07 -22.76 1.38
CA VAL A 430 -3.81 -24.20 1.20
C VAL A 430 -2.35 -24.47 0.86
N LYS A 431 -1.74 -23.67 -0.02
CA LYS A 431 -0.31 -23.79 -0.35
C LYS A 431 0.53 -23.70 0.93
N TRP A 432 0.33 -22.64 1.70
CA TRP A 432 1.02 -22.41 2.96
C TRP A 432 0.81 -23.59 3.93
N LEU A 433 -0.43 -24.04 4.12
CA LEU A 433 -0.72 -25.18 4.99
C LEU A 433 0.03 -26.46 4.56
N LYS A 434 0.24 -26.68 3.26
CA LYS A 434 1.00 -27.83 2.77
C LYS A 434 2.50 -27.68 2.98
N GLU A 435 3.04 -26.52 2.63
CA GLU A 435 4.49 -26.23 2.72
C GLU A 435 4.98 -26.30 4.17
N ASP A 436 4.17 -25.83 5.12
CA ASP A 436 4.51 -25.83 6.55
C ASP A 436 3.99 -27.06 7.31
N GLY A 437 3.49 -28.09 6.60
CA GLY A 437 3.09 -29.37 7.22
C GLY A 437 1.85 -29.29 8.13
N LEU A 438 1.02 -28.26 7.95
CA LEU A 438 -0.21 -28.03 8.70
C LEU A 438 -1.41 -28.80 8.12
N SER A 439 -1.39 -29.14 6.83
CA SER A 439 -2.49 -29.79 6.12
C SER A 439 -3.00 -31.07 6.81
N ILE A 440 -4.31 -31.16 6.98
CA ILE A 440 -5.00 -32.24 7.69
C ILE A 440 -5.48 -33.39 6.79
N ALA A 441 -5.43 -33.22 5.47
CA ALA A 441 -5.94 -34.20 4.51
C ALA A 441 -5.14 -34.20 3.19
N GLU A 442 -5.11 -35.35 2.51
CA GLU A 442 -4.61 -35.51 1.14
C GLU A 442 -5.49 -36.54 0.38
N PRO A 443 -6.24 -36.15 -0.68
CA PRO A 443 -6.40 -34.80 -1.23
C PRO A 443 -7.00 -33.81 -0.21
N PHE A 444 -6.81 -32.50 -0.41
CA PHE A 444 -7.15 -31.49 0.60
C PHE A 444 -8.67 -31.38 0.83
N ARG A 445 -9.47 -31.53 -0.23
CA ARG A 445 -10.94 -31.47 -0.25
C ARG A 445 -11.48 -30.19 0.39
N ALA A 446 -11.16 -29.05 -0.23
CA ALA A 446 -11.46 -27.72 0.29
C ALA A 446 -12.95 -27.45 0.60
N GLN A 447 -13.86 -28.16 -0.06
CA GLN A 447 -15.32 -27.99 0.06
C GLN A 447 -15.95 -28.87 1.15
N ASP A 448 -15.20 -29.82 1.70
CA ASP A 448 -15.69 -30.64 2.82
C ASP A 448 -15.77 -29.78 4.08
N GLY A 449 -16.74 -30.07 4.95
CA GLY A 449 -16.84 -29.45 6.28
C GLY A 449 -15.67 -29.87 7.17
N MET A 450 -15.09 -28.91 7.89
CA MET A 450 -14.06 -29.16 8.90
C MET A 450 -14.68 -29.64 10.21
N THR A 451 -14.15 -30.69 10.84
CA THR A 451 -14.59 -31.12 12.18
C THR A 451 -13.81 -30.43 13.30
N TYR A 452 -14.38 -30.39 14.52
CA TYR A 452 -13.70 -29.79 15.68
C TYR A 452 -12.39 -30.50 16.02
N GLY A 453 -12.32 -31.82 15.86
CA GLY A 453 -11.10 -32.59 16.04
C GLY A 453 -10.02 -32.23 15.03
N GLU A 454 -10.38 -32.10 13.74
CA GLU A 454 -9.44 -31.65 12.71
C GLU A 454 -8.94 -30.21 12.94
N LEU A 455 -9.82 -29.31 13.40
CA LEU A 455 -9.47 -27.94 13.74
C LEU A 455 -8.52 -27.87 14.95
N ALA A 456 -8.75 -28.71 15.97
CA ALA A 456 -7.84 -28.86 17.10
C ALA A 456 -6.45 -29.34 16.64
N THR A 457 -6.38 -30.36 15.78
CA THR A 457 -5.12 -30.83 15.17
C THR A 457 -4.41 -29.71 14.41
N LEU A 458 -5.14 -28.92 13.64
CA LEU A 458 -4.59 -27.79 12.89
C LEU A 458 -3.95 -26.74 13.82
N PHE A 459 -4.64 -26.34 14.89
CA PHE A 459 -4.13 -25.35 15.85
C PHE A 459 -2.95 -25.87 16.66
N TRP A 460 -3.00 -27.14 17.07
CA TRP A 460 -1.89 -27.77 17.77
C TRP A 460 -0.62 -27.76 16.91
N ARG A 461 -0.73 -28.11 15.62
CA ARG A 461 0.39 -28.04 14.67
C ARG A 461 0.90 -26.61 14.49
N TYR A 462 -0.01 -25.65 14.38
CA TYR A 462 0.37 -24.23 14.26
C TYR A 462 1.08 -23.72 15.52
N ALA A 463 0.63 -24.09 16.72
CA ALA A 463 1.30 -23.75 17.98
C ALA A 463 2.75 -24.26 18.01
N MET A 464 2.98 -25.51 17.58
CA MET A 464 4.32 -26.09 17.47
C MET A 464 5.18 -25.36 16.42
N LEU A 465 4.58 -24.90 15.33
CA LEU A 465 5.27 -24.13 14.30
C LEU A 465 5.72 -22.75 14.82
N LEU A 466 4.91 -22.09 15.66
CA LEU A 466 5.28 -20.83 16.31
C LEU A 466 6.48 -20.97 17.25
N GLU A 467 6.66 -22.14 17.86
CA GLU A 467 7.82 -22.46 18.69
C GLU A 467 9.08 -22.83 17.88
N THR A 468 8.97 -22.92 16.54
CA THR A 468 10.08 -23.25 15.65
C THR A 468 10.72 -21.96 15.09
N PRO A 469 11.92 -21.55 15.54
CA PRO A 469 12.48 -20.23 15.25
C PRO A 469 12.69 -19.93 13.75
N GLU A 470 12.88 -20.95 12.92
CA GLU A 470 13.11 -20.79 11.47
C GLU A 470 11.82 -20.82 10.63
N SER A 471 10.65 -20.96 11.25
CA SER A 471 9.38 -21.06 10.50
C SER A 471 8.90 -19.69 10.01
N GLN A 472 8.25 -19.66 8.84
CA GLN A 472 7.63 -18.42 8.35
C GLN A 472 6.55 -17.89 9.29
N ALA A 473 5.90 -18.78 10.06
CA ALA A 473 4.95 -18.41 11.09
C ALA A 473 5.62 -17.71 12.29
N SER A 474 6.82 -18.17 12.69
CA SER A 474 7.62 -17.53 13.75
C SER A 474 8.14 -16.17 13.30
N ASP A 475 8.67 -16.05 12.07
CA ASP A 475 9.07 -14.76 11.48
C ASP A 475 7.91 -13.75 11.44
N ALA A 476 6.74 -14.18 10.97
CA ALA A 476 5.54 -13.34 10.92
C ALA A 476 5.05 -12.92 12.32
N ALA A 477 5.18 -13.79 13.32
CA ALA A 477 4.82 -13.50 14.70
C ALA A 477 5.85 -12.61 15.42
N HIS A 478 7.15 -12.78 15.15
CA HIS A 478 8.24 -12.02 15.79
C HIS A 478 8.49 -10.66 15.16
N SER A 479 8.14 -10.44 13.90
CA SER A 479 8.17 -9.11 13.27
C SER A 479 7.18 -8.11 13.93
N ALA A 480 6.33 -8.58 14.85
CA ALA A 480 5.43 -7.80 15.68
C ALA A 480 6.09 -7.26 16.99
N GLY A 481 7.26 -7.76 17.39
CA GLY A 481 7.95 -7.35 18.63
C GLY A 481 9.45 -7.16 18.43
N ASP A 482 9.92 -5.92 18.49
CA ASP A 482 11.36 -5.66 18.46
C ASP A 482 12.04 -6.20 19.74
N ALA A 483 12.83 -7.27 19.57
CA ALA A 483 14.17 -7.38 20.12
C ALA A 483 14.92 -8.53 19.45
N ALA A 484 16.02 -8.19 18.77
CA ALA A 484 17.03 -9.16 18.36
C ALA A 484 17.44 -10.04 19.55
N SER A 485 17.19 -11.36 19.46
CA SER A 485 17.81 -12.33 20.34
C SER A 485 18.44 -13.46 19.54
N THR A 486 19.61 -13.87 20.00
CA THR A 486 20.57 -14.73 19.33
C THR A 486 20.10 -16.17 19.17
N ARG A 487 20.34 -16.71 17.97
CA ARG A 487 20.25 -18.12 17.54
C ARG A 487 20.66 -19.13 18.61
N ALA A 488 19.84 -20.17 18.78
CA ALA A 488 20.24 -21.44 19.38
C ALA A 488 19.56 -22.63 18.66
N ASP A 489 20.44 -23.51 18.16
CA ASP A 489 20.34 -24.93 17.77
C ASP A 489 19.10 -25.50 17.05
N GLU A 490 19.38 -25.91 15.80
CA GLU A 490 18.56 -26.71 14.89
C GLU A 490 18.00 -27.98 15.57
N LYS A 491 16.68 -28.17 15.53
CA LYS A 491 16.04 -29.48 15.72
C LYS A 491 15.50 -29.98 14.39
N GLU A 492 15.89 -31.20 14.04
CA GLU A 492 15.42 -31.92 12.84
C GLU A 492 13.89 -31.99 12.78
N VAL A 493 13.35 -31.61 11.61
CA VAL A 493 11.95 -31.78 11.24
C VAL A 493 11.70 -33.26 10.92
N GLY A 494 11.06 -33.98 11.86
CA GLY A 494 10.61 -35.35 11.64
C GLY A 494 9.30 -35.40 10.86
N GLU A 495 9.19 -36.33 9.90
CA GLU A 495 7.92 -36.67 9.23
C GLU A 495 6.83 -37.01 10.27
N ARG A 496 5.75 -36.24 10.30
CA ARG A 496 4.59 -36.50 11.17
C ARG A 496 3.43 -37.05 10.35
N THR A 497 3.14 -38.34 10.52
CA THR A 497 1.86 -38.95 10.18
C THR A 497 1.46 -39.91 11.30
N GLY A 498 0.20 -39.83 11.79
CA GLY A 498 -0.37 -40.88 12.63
C GLY A 498 -1.59 -40.44 13.45
N ALA A 499 -2.57 -41.34 13.58
CA ALA A 499 -3.80 -41.21 14.38
C ALA A 499 -3.58 -41.03 15.91
N GLY A 500 -2.33 -40.97 16.38
CA GLY A 500 -1.99 -40.57 17.75
C GLY A 500 -2.01 -39.06 17.95
N ASP A 501 -1.71 -38.29 16.89
CA ASP A 501 -1.65 -36.83 16.91
C ASP A 501 -3.02 -36.21 17.20
N ASP A 502 -4.12 -36.81 16.75
CA ASP A 502 -5.47 -36.24 16.91
C ASP A 502 -5.97 -36.32 18.37
N ALA A 503 -5.61 -37.37 19.10
CA ALA A 503 -5.98 -37.51 20.51
C ALA A 503 -5.16 -36.56 21.39
N ASP A 504 -3.87 -36.42 21.09
CA ASP A 504 -2.99 -35.47 21.79
C ASP A 504 -3.39 -34.02 21.49
N ALA A 505 -3.74 -33.71 20.24
CA ALA A 505 -4.24 -32.39 19.86
C ALA A 505 -5.58 -32.06 20.52
N ALA A 506 -6.50 -33.02 20.61
CA ALA A 506 -7.76 -32.83 21.32
C ALA A 506 -7.54 -32.59 22.83
N ALA A 507 -6.69 -33.39 23.47
CA ALA A 507 -6.34 -33.22 24.88
C ALA A 507 -5.70 -31.85 25.14
N TRP A 508 -4.77 -31.43 24.28
CA TRP A 508 -4.15 -30.11 24.32
C TRP A 508 -5.19 -29.00 24.15
N ALA A 509 -6.13 -29.14 23.21
CA ALA A 509 -7.18 -28.15 22.99
C ALA A 509 -8.13 -28.01 24.18
N PHE A 510 -8.48 -29.10 24.87
CA PHE A 510 -9.25 -29.05 26.12
C PHE A 510 -8.46 -28.42 27.26
N GLU A 511 -7.18 -28.80 27.43
CA GLU A 511 -6.30 -28.26 28.47
C GLU A 511 -6.19 -26.72 28.38
N HIS A 512 -6.18 -26.19 27.16
CA HIS A 512 -6.07 -24.76 26.90
C HIS A 512 -7.42 -24.07 26.69
N GLY A 513 -8.55 -24.77 26.86
CA GLY A 513 -9.89 -24.18 26.78
C GLY A 513 -10.27 -23.67 25.39
N LEU A 514 -9.74 -24.27 24.32
CA LEU A 514 -9.99 -23.82 22.95
C LEU A 514 -11.36 -24.25 22.43
N LEU A 515 -11.85 -25.43 22.82
CA LEU A 515 -13.08 -26.00 22.28
C LEU A 515 -14.32 -25.32 22.91
N PRO A 516 -15.38 -25.02 22.13
CA PRO A 516 -16.57 -24.35 22.61
C PRO A 516 -17.56 -25.30 23.33
N PHE A 517 -17.05 -26.41 23.86
CA PHE A 517 -17.83 -27.46 24.53
C PHE A 517 -16.96 -28.23 25.52
N GLU A 518 -17.61 -28.90 26.46
CA GLU A 518 -16.95 -29.70 27.49
C GLU A 518 -16.51 -31.07 26.95
N GLU A 519 -15.43 -31.63 27.48
CA GLU A 519 -14.90 -32.94 27.06
C GLU A 519 -15.96 -34.06 27.14
N SER A 520 -16.84 -33.97 28.14
CA SER A 520 -17.93 -34.92 28.36
C SER A 520 -18.96 -34.96 27.22
N GLU A 521 -19.04 -33.92 26.38
CA GLU A 521 -20.01 -33.82 25.29
C GLU A 521 -19.54 -34.58 24.04
N ASN A 522 -18.23 -34.87 23.90
CA ASN A 522 -17.62 -35.66 22.82
C ASN A 522 -18.05 -35.22 21.40
N ARG A 523 -17.97 -33.93 21.12
CA ARG A 523 -18.40 -33.30 19.86
C ARG A 523 -17.28 -33.15 18.82
N LEU A 524 -16.12 -33.79 19.02
CA LEU A 524 -14.94 -33.66 18.15
C LEU A 524 -15.21 -34.08 16.68
N GLY A 525 -16.10 -35.05 16.46
CA GLY A 525 -16.49 -35.49 15.11
C GLY A 525 -17.58 -34.64 14.47
N GLU A 526 -18.12 -33.65 15.18
CA GLU A 526 -19.11 -32.74 14.62
C GLU A 526 -18.42 -31.70 13.72
N PRO A 527 -19.08 -31.29 12.62
CA PRO A 527 -18.61 -30.18 11.80
C PRO A 527 -18.61 -28.85 12.58
N CYS A 528 -17.58 -28.03 12.35
CA CYS A 528 -17.46 -26.69 12.88
C CYS A 528 -18.42 -25.74 12.16
N THR A 529 -19.02 -24.83 12.92
CA THR A 529 -19.70 -23.66 12.38
C THR A 529 -18.71 -22.50 12.19
N ARG A 530 -19.06 -21.50 11.37
CA ARG A 530 -18.21 -20.29 11.21
C ARG A 530 -17.98 -19.57 12.54
N GLU A 531 -18.99 -19.49 13.40
CA GLU A 531 -18.84 -18.96 14.76
C GLU A 531 -17.84 -19.79 15.58
N GLY A 532 -17.94 -21.13 15.57
CA GLY A 532 -17.06 -21.99 16.33
C GLY A 532 -15.59 -21.87 15.89
N VAL A 533 -15.32 -21.67 14.59
CA VAL A 533 -13.94 -21.45 14.11
C VAL A 533 -13.38 -20.13 14.65
N ILE A 534 -14.17 -19.05 14.63
CA ILE A 534 -13.73 -17.73 15.10
C ILE A 534 -13.57 -17.71 16.62
N GLU A 535 -14.47 -18.36 17.37
CA GLU A 535 -14.33 -18.52 18.83
C GLU A 535 -13.07 -19.29 19.20
N MET A 536 -12.77 -20.40 18.50
CA MET A 536 -11.54 -21.15 18.73
C MET A 536 -10.31 -20.29 18.42
N LEU A 537 -10.30 -19.51 17.33
CA LEU A 537 -9.18 -18.60 17.00
C LEU A 537 -8.99 -17.54 18.07
N TYR A 538 -10.09 -16.96 18.55
CA TYR A 538 -10.07 -15.96 19.61
C TYR A 538 -9.53 -16.52 20.94
N ALA A 539 -9.94 -17.72 21.32
CA ALA A 539 -9.38 -18.43 22.47
C ALA A 539 -7.88 -18.74 22.28
N PHE A 540 -7.48 -19.13 21.06
CA PHE A 540 -6.09 -19.41 20.73
C PHE A 540 -5.19 -18.17 20.80
N ASP A 541 -5.69 -17.00 20.40
CA ASP A 541 -4.98 -15.71 20.53
C ASP A 541 -4.67 -15.39 22.00
N GLY A 542 -5.61 -15.68 22.91
CA GLY A 542 -5.46 -15.42 24.35
C GLY A 542 -4.44 -16.29 25.09
N ILE A 543 -3.98 -17.40 24.47
CA ILE A 543 -2.98 -18.31 25.05
C ILE A 543 -1.63 -18.26 24.32
N ARG A 544 -1.49 -17.40 23.32
CA ARG A 544 -0.27 -17.28 22.53
C ARG A 544 0.89 -16.81 23.42
N PRO A 545 2.08 -17.43 23.34
CA PRO A 545 3.22 -17.11 24.20
C PRO A 545 3.80 -15.71 24.00
#